data_AF-A0A9P8UU27-F1
#
_entry.id   AF-A0A9P8UU27-F1
#
_cell.length_a   1.000
_cell.length_b   1.000
_cell.length_c   1.000
_cell.angle_alpha   90.00
_cell.angle_beta   90.00
_cell.angle_gamma   90.00
#
_symmetry.space_group_name_H-M   'P 1'
#
loop_
_entity.id
_entity.type
_entity.pdbx_description
1 polymer ?
#
loop_
_entity_poly.entity_id
_entity_poly.type
_entity_poly.pdbx_seq_one_letter_code
_entity_poly.pdbx_strand_id
1 'polypeptide(L)'
;MATSQSGNLDEPPYTSFKELRSDEVIFSPATRRLFWPLDGVFLTAISVMKIPRSPEDLEPYFQPDTGGSGSGTWHEISQLPVTEPKVSSVEASVYGLDQWESDCIAWHGVHEGGEFDPEYVTYGDLSDEDRPYAKEPKEDGSWEEEEDTKFLLRCCGEDRPPRKRGLKLVVTPSAGNHFVTVHDWVSAVHPWLVSLRDDVLRAKTVARFQAYSVSARTEWMVDKGPDHKIEEKQSWIEKHRSGPPRMIPGSTAAILNRIRANRNR
;
A
#
# COMPACT_ATOMS: atom_id res chain seq x y z
N MET A 1 8.62 -56.78 -17.38
CA MET A 1 7.95 -56.34 -16.13
C MET A 1 7.55 -54.88 -16.33
N ALA A 2 6.39 -54.47 -15.83
CA ALA A 2 6.01 -53.06 -15.63
C ALA A 2 6.12 -52.77 -14.11
N THR A 3 6.06 -51.55 -13.54
CA THR A 3 5.80 -50.14 -13.98
C THR A 3 6.52 -49.25 -12.93
N SER A 4 6.85 -47.96 -13.05
CA SER A 4 6.46 -46.80 -13.89
C SER A 4 7.75 -45.99 -14.25
N GLN A 5 7.86 -44.72 -14.71
CA GLN A 5 7.04 -43.48 -14.72
C GLN A 5 6.69 -42.91 -13.32
N SER A 6 6.34 -41.63 -13.10
CA SER A 6 6.68 -40.33 -13.74
C SER A 6 6.13 -39.26 -12.79
N GLY A 7 6.83 -38.16 -12.48
CA GLY A 7 6.28 -37.21 -11.50
C GLY A 7 7.16 -36.06 -11.03
N ASN A 8 7.45 -35.12 -11.93
CA ASN A 8 7.37 -33.69 -11.65
C ASN A 8 7.23 -33.01 -13.02
N LEU A 9 6.02 -32.55 -13.33
CA LEU A 9 5.73 -31.80 -14.54
C LEU A 9 6.19 -30.35 -14.36
N ASP A 10 6.56 -29.69 -15.46
CA ASP A 10 6.74 -28.25 -15.47
C ASP A 10 5.42 -27.56 -15.04
N GLU A 11 5.37 -27.06 -13.81
CA GLU A 11 4.34 -26.08 -13.43
C GLU A 11 4.64 -24.81 -14.24
N PRO A 12 3.70 -24.29 -15.05
CA PRO A 12 3.98 -23.14 -15.90
C PRO A 12 4.42 -21.96 -15.03
N PRO A 13 5.47 -21.20 -15.43
CA PRO A 13 6.02 -20.15 -14.59
C PRO A 13 4.94 -19.15 -14.21
N TYR A 14 4.82 -18.86 -12.91
CA TYR A 14 3.75 -17.99 -12.40
C TYR A 14 3.78 -16.64 -13.11
N THR A 15 2.61 -16.20 -13.59
CA THR A 15 2.40 -14.89 -14.21
C THR A 15 2.79 -13.77 -13.23
N SER A 16 3.25 -12.61 -13.72
CA SER A 16 3.49 -11.45 -12.85
C SER A 16 2.17 -10.80 -12.41
N PHE A 17 2.19 -10.03 -11.32
CA PHE A 17 1.04 -9.24 -10.85
C PHE A 17 0.51 -8.26 -11.91
N LYS A 18 1.35 -7.83 -12.86
CA LYS A 18 1.03 -6.84 -13.90
C LYS A 18 0.40 -7.45 -15.15
N GLU A 19 0.72 -8.70 -15.44
CA GLU A 19 0.16 -9.46 -16.57
C GLU A 19 -1.21 -10.05 -16.22
N LEU A 20 -1.45 -10.38 -14.95
CA LEU A 20 -2.79 -10.57 -14.40
C LEU A 20 -3.45 -9.21 -14.14
N ARG A 21 -4.78 -9.14 -14.10
CA ARG A 21 -5.45 -7.89 -13.70
C ARG A 21 -5.41 -7.72 -12.19
N SER A 22 -5.22 -6.49 -11.71
CA SER A 22 -5.20 -6.19 -10.27
C SER A 22 -6.51 -6.54 -9.54
N ASP A 23 -7.63 -6.68 -10.26
CA ASP A 23 -8.92 -7.14 -9.71
C ASP A 23 -9.00 -8.67 -9.55
N GLU A 24 -8.14 -9.41 -10.28
CA GLU A 24 -8.06 -10.88 -10.28
C GLU A 24 -7.05 -11.40 -9.24
N VAL A 25 -6.14 -10.53 -8.77
CA VAL A 25 -5.07 -10.87 -7.82
C VAL A 25 -5.29 -10.17 -6.48
N ILE A 26 -5.71 -10.94 -5.48
CA ILE A 26 -5.98 -10.42 -4.13
C ILE A 26 -4.85 -10.78 -3.17
N PHE A 27 -4.51 -9.89 -2.25
CA PHE A 27 -3.58 -10.20 -1.15
C PHE A 27 -4.12 -11.37 -0.32
N SER A 28 -3.28 -12.37 -0.01
CA SER A 28 -3.71 -13.63 0.60
C SER A 28 -4.25 -13.45 2.04
N PRO A 29 -5.02 -14.42 2.59
CA PRO A 29 -5.45 -14.40 3.99
C PRO A 29 -4.28 -14.30 4.98
N ALA A 30 -3.11 -14.83 4.60
CA ALA A 30 -1.87 -14.73 5.37
C ALA A 30 -1.36 -13.28 5.43
N THR A 31 -1.22 -12.60 4.28
CA THR A 31 -0.76 -11.19 4.25
C THR A 31 -1.76 -10.25 4.93
N ARG A 32 -3.06 -10.58 4.91
CA ARG A 32 -4.11 -9.85 5.65
C ARG A 32 -4.04 -10.01 7.18
N ARG A 33 -3.18 -10.88 7.72
CA ARG A 33 -2.88 -10.94 9.16
C ARG A 33 -1.80 -9.95 9.58
N LEU A 34 -1.06 -9.31 8.67
CA LEU A 34 0.01 -8.37 9.04
C LEU A 34 -0.55 -7.17 9.81
N PHE A 35 0.09 -6.87 10.94
CA PHE A 35 -0.05 -5.63 11.69
C PHE A 35 1.25 -4.85 11.52
N TRP A 36 1.21 -3.82 10.66
CA TRP A 36 2.40 -3.23 10.05
C TRP A 36 2.45 -1.72 10.31
N PRO A 37 3.15 -1.26 11.36
CA PRO A 37 3.51 0.15 11.53
C PRO A 37 4.44 0.62 10.41
N LEU A 38 4.34 1.88 10.01
CA LEU A 38 5.30 2.51 9.10
C LEU A 38 6.69 2.64 9.75
N ASP A 39 6.74 2.80 11.08
CA ASP A 39 7.95 3.15 11.82
C ASP A 39 8.62 1.92 12.48
N GLY A 40 9.95 1.95 12.57
CA GLY A 40 10.76 0.96 13.29
C GLY A 40 11.68 0.15 12.38
N VAL A 41 12.35 -0.85 12.96
CA VAL A 41 13.23 -1.78 12.23
C VAL A 41 12.42 -3.01 11.83
N PHE A 42 12.54 -3.47 10.57
CA PHE A 42 11.82 -4.61 9.99
C PHE A 42 11.62 -5.80 10.94
N LEU A 43 12.70 -6.25 11.60
CA LEU A 43 12.72 -7.42 12.49
C LEU A 43 11.83 -7.28 13.75
N THR A 44 11.47 -6.06 14.15
CA THR A 44 10.79 -5.76 15.42
C THR A 44 9.56 -4.88 15.28
N ALA A 45 9.39 -4.17 14.16
CA ALA A 45 8.24 -3.29 13.93
C ALA A 45 6.96 -4.08 13.65
N ILE A 46 7.08 -5.24 13.00
CA ILE A 46 5.95 -5.91 12.36
C ILE A 46 5.45 -7.08 13.21
N SER A 47 4.14 -7.12 13.39
CA SER A 47 3.43 -8.18 14.12
C SER A 47 2.42 -8.88 13.21
N VAL A 48 1.87 -9.99 13.69
CA VAL A 48 0.84 -10.77 13.02
C VAL A 48 -0.38 -10.85 13.95
N MET A 49 -1.57 -10.58 13.44
CA MET A 49 -2.83 -10.84 14.15
C MET A 49 -3.07 -12.35 14.19
N LYS A 50 -3.26 -12.93 15.38
CA LYS A 50 -3.46 -14.38 15.53
C LYS A 50 -4.66 -14.88 14.74
N ILE A 51 -5.75 -14.11 14.80
CA ILE A 51 -6.98 -14.34 14.03
C ILE A 51 -7.11 -13.20 13.00
N PRO A 52 -7.53 -13.46 11.75
CA PRO A 52 -7.82 -12.39 10.79
C PRO A 52 -8.81 -11.38 11.39
N ARG A 53 -8.45 -10.09 11.32
CA ARG A 53 -9.23 -8.96 11.90
C ARG A 53 -9.30 -8.91 13.44
N SER A 54 -8.26 -9.38 14.12
CA SER A 54 -8.06 -9.18 15.57
C SER A 54 -6.83 -8.30 15.88
N PRO A 55 -6.90 -6.96 15.64
CA PRO A 55 -5.78 -6.06 15.87
C PRO A 55 -5.35 -5.94 17.35
N GLU A 56 -6.09 -6.54 18.28
CA GLU A 56 -5.77 -6.60 19.71
C GLU A 56 -5.14 -7.93 20.18
N ASP A 57 -5.09 -8.96 19.32
CA ASP A 57 -4.41 -10.24 19.63
C ASP A 57 -3.26 -10.48 18.63
N LEU A 58 -2.05 -10.08 19.03
CA LEU A 58 -0.87 -10.04 18.18
C LEU A 58 0.19 -11.08 18.60
N GLU A 59 1.06 -11.45 17.66
CA GLU A 59 2.29 -12.21 17.85
C GLU A 59 3.43 -11.64 16.99
N PRO A 60 4.72 -11.75 17.39
CA PRO A 60 5.82 -11.18 16.61
C PRO A 60 5.98 -11.85 15.24
N TYR A 61 6.25 -11.07 14.19
CA TYR A 61 6.57 -11.61 12.86
C TYR A 61 7.94 -12.34 12.84
N PHE A 62 8.86 -11.93 13.71
CA PHE A 62 10.16 -12.56 13.95
C PHE A 62 10.42 -12.64 15.45
N GLN A 63 10.97 -13.77 15.90
CA GLN A 63 11.34 -14.01 17.29
C GLN A 63 12.85 -14.25 17.37
N PRO A 64 13.66 -13.28 17.85
CA PRO A 64 15.10 -13.44 17.96
C PRO A 64 15.48 -14.45 19.03
N ASP A 65 16.51 -15.26 18.79
CA ASP A 65 16.97 -16.27 19.74
C ASP A 65 17.66 -15.62 20.96
N THR A 66 17.31 -16.09 22.16
CA THR A 66 17.81 -15.58 23.44
C THR A 66 19.33 -15.70 23.63
N GLY A 67 20.02 -16.44 22.74
CA GLY A 67 21.47 -16.65 22.77
C GLY A 67 22.31 -15.53 22.15
N GLY A 68 21.71 -14.47 21.61
CA GLY A 68 22.44 -13.30 21.07
C GLY A 68 23.18 -13.54 19.76
N SER A 69 22.98 -14.69 19.10
CA SER A 69 23.68 -15.09 17.87
C SER A 69 23.19 -14.40 16.59
N GLY A 70 22.22 -13.48 16.69
CA GLY A 70 21.56 -12.84 15.55
C GLY A 70 20.59 -13.73 14.77
N SER A 71 20.48 -15.02 15.14
CA SER A 71 19.49 -15.97 14.64
C SER A 71 18.12 -15.75 15.30
N GLY A 72 17.08 -16.33 14.72
CA GLY A 72 15.73 -16.30 15.24
C GLY A 72 14.73 -17.04 14.34
N THR A 73 13.51 -17.19 14.84
CA THR A 73 12.43 -17.91 14.15
C THR A 73 11.46 -16.93 13.49
N TRP A 74 11.18 -17.13 12.20
CA TRP A 74 10.15 -16.40 11.46
C TRP A 74 8.75 -16.98 11.71
N HIS A 75 7.73 -16.13 11.71
CA HIS A 75 6.35 -16.57 11.81
C HIS A 75 5.93 -17.45 10.62
N GLU A 76 5.01 -18.40 10.82
CA GLU A 76 4.55 -19.37 9.80
C GLU A 76 4.13 -18.72 8.47
N ILE A 77 3.49 -17.55 8.53
CA ILE A 77 3.02 -16.84 7.34
C ILE A 77 4.16 -16.36 6.43
N SER A 78 5.40 -16.28 6.92
CA SER A 78 6.56 -15.80 6.15
C SER A 78 6.76 -16.57 4.84
N GLN A 79 6.51 -17.89 4.85
CA GLN A 79 6.68 -18.77 3.70
C GLN A 79 5.42 -18.91 2.83
N LEU A 80 4.30 -18.29 3.24
CA LEU A 80 3.05 -18.33 2.48
C LEU A 80 3.09 -17.31 1.32
N PRO A 81 2.31 -17.53 0.23
CA PRO A 81 2.27 -16.59 -0.89
C PRO A 81 1.67 -15.24 -0.46
N VAL A 82 2.22 -14.15 -1.00
CA VAL A 82 1.72 -12.79 -0.73
C VAL A 82 0.31 -12.55 -1.30
N THR A 83 -0.01 -13.21 -2.42
CA THR A 83 -1.29 -13.09 -3.15
C THR A 83 -1.94 -14.44 -3.46
N GLU A 84 -3.23 -14.38 -3.79
CA GLU A 84 -4.01 -15.44 -4.42
C GLU A 84 -4.60 -14.86 -5.73
N PRO A 85 -4.31 -15.43 -6.92
CA PRO A 85 -3.33 -16.49 -7.17
C PRO A 85 -1.89 -16.06 -6.86
N LYS A 86 -0.99 -17.06 -6.82
CA LYS A 86 0.47 -16.88 -6.74
C LYS A 86 0.96 -16.11 -7.98
N VAL A 87 1.97 -15.24 -7.78
CA VAL A 87 2.62 -14.48 -8.86
C VAL A 87 4.14 -14.49 -8.70
N SER A 88 4.86 -14.35 -9.83
CA SER A 88 6.33 -14.31 -9.86
C SER A 88 6.93 -12.93 -9.54
N SER A 89 6.14 -11.87 -9.56
CA SER A 89 6.54 -10.54 -9.10
C SER A 89 5.34 -9.69 -8.71
N VAL A 90 5.56 -8.70 -7.84
CA VAL A 90 4.55 -7.69 -7.44
C VAL A 90 5.20 -6.30 -7.47
N GLU A 91 4.54 -5.32 -8.07
CA GLU A 91 4.95 -3.91 -8.02
C GLU A 91 4.29 -3.23 -6.80
N ALA A 92 5.07 -2.73 -5.83
CA ALA A 92 4.58 -1.85 -4.78
C ALA A 92 4.53 -0.39 -5.26
N SER A 93 3.49 0.36 -4.89
CA SER A 93 3.38 1.82 -5.04
C SER A 93 2.90 2.46 -3.73
N VAL A 94 2.83 3.79 -3.67
CA VAL A 94 2.32 4.52 -2.50
C VAL A 94 1.30 5.55 -2.94
N TYR A 95 0.02 5.20 -2.85
CA TYR A 95 -1.14 6.04 -3.18
C TYR A 95 -1.01 7.50 -2.72
N GLY A 96 -0.51 7.70 -1.49
CA GLY A 96 -0.34 9.04 -0.91
C GLY A 96 0.68 9.92 -1.64
N LEU A 97 1.69 9.33 -2.29
CA LEU A 97 2.71 10.03 -3.08
C LEU A 97 2.28 10.17 -4.55
N ASP A 98 1.67 9.13 -5.11
CA ASP A 98 1.10 9.15 -6.46
C ASP A 98 0.01 10.22 -6.65
N GLN A 99 -0.71 10.54 -5.57
CA GLN A 99 -1.76 11.54 -5.52
C GLN A 99 -1.29 12.91 -4.96
N TRP A 100 -0.10 13.02 -4.33
CA TRP A 100 0.32 14.23 -3.60
C TRP A 100 0.34 15.48 -4.48
N GLU A 101 0.93 15.41 -5.67
CA GLU A 101 0.98 16.55 -6.59
C GLU A 101 -0.42 17.00 -7.03
N SER A 102 -1.31 16.06 -7.34
CA SER A 102 -2.70 16.34 -7.74
C SER A 102 -3.53 16.94 -6.60
N ASP A 103 -3.44 16.40 -5.37
CA ASP A 103 -4.08 16.98 -4.19
C ASP A 103 -3.51 18.38 -3.90
N CYS A 104 -2.20 18.59 -4.10
CA CYS A 104 -1.54 19.88 -3.91
C CYS A 104 -2.07 20.95 -4.88
N ILE A 105 -2.17 20.63 -6.19
CA ILE A 105 -2.73 21.56 -7.19
C ILE A 105 -4.21 21.83 -6.91
N ALA A 106 -4.99 20.79 -6.60
CA ALA A 106 -6.42 20.92 -6.32
C ALA A 106 -6.72 21.72 -5.04
N TRP A 107 -5.79 21.73 -4.08
CA TRP A 107 -5.90 22.51 -2.84
C TRP A 107 -5.39 23.95 -3.01
N HIS A 108 -4.13 24.12 -3.43
CA HIS A 108 -3.48 25.43 -3.48
C HIS A 108 -3.80 26.24 -4.75
N GLY A 109 -4.27 25.62 -5.82
CA GLY A 109 -4.58 26.30 -7.10
C GLY A 109 -5.76 27.28 -7.04
N VAL A 110 -6.48 27.34 -5.91
CA VAL A 110 -7.54 28.33 -5.63
C VAL A 110 -7.13 29.39 -4.60
N HIS A 111 -5.86 29.40 -4.16
CA HIS A 111 -5.34 30.42 -3.26
C HIS A 111 -4.92 31.67 -4.03
N GLU A 112 -5.43 32.83 -3.62
CA GLU A 112 -5.12 34.14 -4.20
C GLU A 112 -4.70 35.14 -3.11
N GLY A 113 -3.77 36.05 -3.46
CA GLY A 113 -3.34 37.14 -2.59
C GLY A 113 -2.21 36.80 -1.61
N GLY A 114 -1.66 37.86 -1.00
CA GLY A 114 -0.42 37.80 -0.21
C GLY A 114 -0.50 37.12 1.16
N GLU A 115 -1.64 36.55 1.55
CA GLU A 115 -1.73 35.67 2.72
C GLU A 115 -1.18 34.27 2.43
N PHE A 116 -1.30 33.82 1.17
CA PHE A 116 -0.88 32.48 0.75
C PHE A 116 0.41 32.46 -0.09
N ASP A 117 0.92 33.64 -0.48
CA ASP A 117 2.13 33.83 -1.29
C ASP A 117 2.30 32.80 -2.44
N PRO A 118 1.33 32.69 -3.37
CA PRO A 118 1.37 31.68 -4.41
C PRO A 118 2.31 32.11 -5.56
N GLU A 119 3.42 31.42 -5.74
CA GLU A 119 4.35 31.63 -6.84
C GLU A 119 3.92 30.80 -8.06
N TYR A 120 3.69 31.49 -9.18
CA TYR A 120 3.40 30.89 -10.47
C TYR A 120 4.49 31.23 -11.49
N VAL A 121 4.77 30.29 -12.38
CA VAL A 121 5.62 30.46 -13.57
C VAL A 121 4.82 30.03 -14.82
N THR A 122 5.16 30.54 -15.99
CA THR A 122 4.56 30.10 -17.26
C THR A 122 5.15 28.73 -17.66
N TYR A 123 4.36 27.84 -18.29
CA TYR A 123 4.82 26.50 -18.63
C TYR A 123 6.07 26.50 -19.53
N GLY A 124 6.12 27.42 -20.49
CA GLY A 124 7.28 27.61 -21.37
C GLY A 124 8.57 27.94 -20.61
N ASP A 125 8.48 28.67 -19.49
CA ASP A 125 9.62 29.10 -18.68
C ASP A 125 10.12 28.02 -17.67
N LEU A 126 9.42 26.89 -17.55
CA LEU A 126 9.88 25.76 -16.73
C LEU A 126 11.11 25.08 -17.36
N SER A 127 12.06 24.65 -16.52
CA SER A 127 13.14 23.77 -16.97
C SER A 127 12.60 22.38 -17.35
N ASP A 128 13.30 21.68 -18.24
CA ASP A 128 13.00 20.28 -18.60
C ASP A 128 12.98 19.33 -17.40
N GLU A 129 13.64 19.70 -16.29
CA GLU A 129 13.59 18.91 -15.05
C GLU A 129 12.27 19.12 -14.27
N ASP A 130 11.66 20.31 -14.36
CA ASP A 130 10.48 20.70 -13.59
C ASP A 130 9.15 20.47 -14.34
N ARG A 131 9.20 20.39 -15.68
CA ARG A 131 8.05 20.09 -16.56
C ARG A 131 7.48 18.67 -16.27
N PRO A 132 6.23 18.51 -15.78
CA PRO A 132 5.69 17.18 -15.45
C PRO A 132 5.32 16.33 -16.67
N TYR A 133 5.08 16.96 -17.81
CA TYR A 133 4.51 16.34 -19.02
C TYR A 133 5.56 16.09 -20.11
N ALA A 134 6.79 15.73 -19.73
CA ALA A 134 7.89 15.48 -20.66
C ALA A 134 8.27 13.98 -20.74
N LYS A 135 7.44 13.17 -21.42
CA LYS A 135 7.80 11.78 -21.81
C LYS A 135 7.31 11.35 -23.20
N GLU A 136 6.10 11.73 -23.58
CA GLU A 136 5.53 11.48 -24.92
C GLU A 136 4.78 12.73 -25.40
N PRO A 137 4.83 13.09 -26.69
CA PRO A 137 4.09 14.22 -27.24
C PRO A 137 2.59 13.93 -27.35
N LYS A 138 1.79 14.98 -27.55
CA LYS A 138 0.37 14.90 -27.88
C LYS A 138 0.16 14.35 -29.30
N GLU A 139 -1.06 13.87 -29.58
CA GLU A 139 -1.45 13.23 -30.85
C GLU A 139 -1.35 14.18 -32.07
N ASP A 140 -1.39 15.50 -31.83
CA ASP A 140 -1.19 16.56 -32.83
C ASP A 140 0.30 16.87 -33.11
N GLY A 141 1.23 16.26 -32.37
CA GLY A 141 2.66 16.56 -32.42
C GLY A 141 3.12 17.73 -31.55
N SER A 142 2.22 18.32 -30.75
CA SER A 142 2.59 19.31 -29.73
C SER A 142 3.27 18.64 -28.54
N TRP A 143 4.30 19.28 -27.99
CA TRP A 143 5.05 18.79 -26.84
C TRP A 143 4.58 19.41 -25.51
N GLU A 144 3.73 20.44 -25.56
CA GLU A 144 3.47 21.31 -24.42
C GLU A 144 1.97 21.56 -24.21
N GLU A 145 1.59 21.99 -23.00
CA GLU A 145 0.37 22.78 -22.80
C GLU A 145 0.52 24.15 -23.47
N GLU A 146 -0.53 24.96 -23.61
CA GLU A 146 -0.39 26.28 -24.24
C GLU A 146 0.67 27.09 -23.46
N GLU A 147 1.61 27.77 -24.13
CA GLU A 147 2.81 28.34 -23.48
C GLU A 147 2.48 29.23 -22.27
N ASP A 148 1.36 29.96 -22.36
CA ASP A 148 0.75 30.83 -21.34
C ASP A 148 0.18 30.09 -20.10
N THR A 149 0.22 28.76 -20.06
CA THR A 149 -0.37 27.94 -18.97
C THR A 149 0.38 28.20 -17.66
N LYS A 150 -0.34 28.70 -16.65
CA LYS A 150 0.23 29.01 -15.34
C LYS A 150 0.49 27.75 -14.52
N PHE A 151 1.75 27.55 -14.17
CA PHE A 151 2.23 26.48 -13.33
C PHE A 151 2.48 26.98 -11.91
N LEU A 152 1.76 26.44 -10.92
CA LEU A 152 2.03 26.72 -9.50
C LEU A 152 3.36 26.05 -9.08
N LEU A 153 4.29 26.83 -8.54
CA LEU A 153 5.57 26.37 -7.98
C LEU A 153 5.53 26.26 -6.45
N ARG A 154 5.06 27.29 -5.75
CA ARG A 154 5.02 27.35 -4.27
C ARG A 154 3.70 27.96 -3.81
N CYS A 155 3.18 27.51 -2.66
CA CYS A 155 2.05 28.16 -1.99
C CYS A 155 2.06 27.85 -0.49
N CYS A 156 1.57 28.77 0.35
CA CYS A 156 1.58 28.68 1.81
C CYS A 156 2.99 28.50 2.42
N GLY A 157 4.05 28.86 1.67
CA GLY A 157 5.44 28.60 2.05
C GLY A 157 5.94 27.17 1.78
N GLU A 158 5.12 26.30 1.16
CA GLU A 158 5.47 24.92 0.80
C GLU A 158 5.64 24.79 -0.73
N ASP A 159 6.71 24.13 -1.16
CA ASP A 159 7.00 23.88 -2.58
C ASP A 159 6.11 22.74 -3.13
N ARG A 160 5.66 22.88 -4.39
CA ARG A 160 4.96 21.82 -5.11
C ARG A 160 5.87 20.58 -5.21
N PRO A 161 5.41 19.39 -4.81
CA PRO A 161 6.27 18.20 -4.72
C PRO A 161 6.64 17.65 -6.11
N PRO A 162 7.89 17.79 -6.59
CA PRO A 162 8.25 17.30 -7.90
C PRO A 162 8.42 15.78 -7.88
N ARG A 163 7.96 15.11 -8.94
CA ARG A 163 8.37 13.74 -9.32
C ARG A 163 8.11 12.65 -8.26
N LYS A 164 7.14 12.87 -7.34
CA LYS A 164 6.74 11.87 -6.32
C LYS A 164 5.78 10.79 -6.84
N ARG A 165 5.19 11.02 -8.01
CA ARG A 165 4.30 10.10 -8.71
C ARG A 165 5.08 9.09 -9.57
N GLY A 166 4.63 7.85 -9.58
CA GLY A 166 5.26 6.73 -10.29
C GLY A 166 6.37 6.02 -9.51
N LEU A 167 6.56 6.35 -8.22
CA LEU A 167 7.52 5.67 -7.35
C LEU A 167 7.10 4.22 -7.09
N LYS A 168 7.92 3.27 -7.55
CA LYS A 168 7.63 1.84 -7.50
C LYS A 168 8.80 1.01 -7.01
N LEU A 169 8.50 -0.09 -6.32
CA LEU A 169 9.44 -1.16 -6.00
C LEU A 169 8.93 -2.49 -6.59
N VAL A 170 9.73 -3.13 -7.44
CA VAL A 170 9.42 -4.47 -7.95
C VAL A 170 9.97 -5.52 -6.99
N VAL A 171 9.09 -6.32 -6.39
CA VAL A 171 9.48 -7.47 -5.56
C VAL A 171 9.45 -8.75 -6.39
N THR A 172 10.47 -9.58 -6.23
CA THR A 172 10.61 -10.91 -6.85
C THR A 172 10.88 -11.95 -5.76
N PRO A 173 10.63 -13.26 -5.99
CA PRO A 173 10.88 -14.31 -5.02
C PRO A 173 12.37 -14.46 -4.69
N SER A 174 12.68 -14.81 -3.43
CA SER A 174 13.99 -15.31 -3.04
C SER A 174 14.41 -16.55 -3.85
N ALA A 175 15.72 -16.72 -4.04
CA ALA A 175 16.28 -17.82 -4.81
C ALA A 175 15.80 -19.19 -4.29
N GLY A 176 15.20 -19.98 -5.19
CA GLY A 176 14.58 -21.28 -4.87
C GLY A 176 13.05 -21.24 -4.74
N ASN A 177 12.45 -20.06 -4.56
CA ASN A 177 11.00 -19.86 -4.66
C ASN A 177 10.59 -19.50 -6.10
N HIS A 178 9.39 -19.94 -6.50
CA HIS A 178 8.80 -19.60 -7.80
C HIS A 178 7.76 -18.46 -7.73
N PHE A 179 7.30 -18.13 -6.52
CA PHE A 179 6.25 -17.13 -6.26
C PHE A 179 6.67 -16.22 -5.10
N VAL A 180 6.24 -14.95 -5.11
CA VAL A 180 6.55 -13.99 -4.05
C VAL A 180 5.89 -14.41 -2.73
N THR A 181 6.70 -14.60 -1.69
CA THR A 181 6.23 -14.91 -0.33
C THR A 181 5.92 -13.64 0.47
N VAL A 182 5.23 -13.79 1.60
CA VAL A 182 5.08 -12.68 2.58
C VAL A 182 6.44 -12.18 3.05
N HIS A 183 7.45 -13.05 3.17
CA HIS A 183 8.81 -12.63 3.55
C HIS A 183 9.48 -11.76 2.48
N ASP A 184 9.47 -12.20 1.22
CA ASP A 184 10.02 -11.45 0.08
C ASP A 184 9.38 -10.05 0.00
N TRP A 185 8.04 -10.00 0.14
CA TRP A 185 7.28 -8.75 0.13
C TRP A 185 7.68 -7.80 1.26
N VAL A 186 7.54 -8.23 2.50
CA VAL A 186 7.64 -7.32 3.66
C VAL A 186 9.11 -6.91 3.92
N SER A 187 10.07 -7.81 3.67
CA SER A 187 11.51 -7.50 3.82
C SER A 187 12.01 -6.46 2.81
N ALA A 188 11.49 -6.46 1.58
CA ALA A 188 11.81 -5.46 0.57
C ALA A 188 11.02 -4.15 0.76
N VAL A 189 9.71 -4.26 1.02
CA VAL A 189 8.80 -3.09 1.04
C VAL A 189 8.93 -2.27 2.32
N HIS A 190 9.15 -2.86 3.50
CA HIS A 190 9.20 -2.06 4.74
C HIS A 190 10.37 -1.07 4.77
N PRO A 191 11.64 -1.45 4.47
CA PRO A 191 12.74 -0.49 4.40
C PRO A 191 12.52 0.61 3.35
N TRP A 192 11.87 0.27 2.22
CA TRP A 192 11.51 1.22 1.18
C TRP A 192 10.45 2.23 1.64
N LEU A 193 9.36 1.78 2.29
CA LEU A 193 8.36 2.66 2.88
C LEU A 193 8.96 3.55 3.99
N VAL A 194 9.87 3.01 4.82
CA VAL A 194 10.63 3.79 5.82
C VAL A 194 11.50 4.86 5.15
N SER A 195 12.13 4.58 4.01
CA SER A 195 12.93 5.58 3.27
C SER A 195 12.10 6.69 2.64
N LEU A 196 10.81 6.43 2.35
CA LEU A 196 9.86 7.40 1.81
C LEU A 196 9.05 8.13 2.90
N ARG A 197 9.29 7.83 4.18
CA ARG A 197 8.48 8.28 5.32
C ARG A 197 8.22 9.79 5.35
N ASP A 198 9.26 10.60 5.18
CA ASP A 198 9.11 12.05 5.35
C ASP A 198 8.37 12.71 4.17
N ASP A 199 8.46 12.13 2.96
CA ASP A 199 7.58 12.48 1.85
C ASP A 199 6.13 12.08 2.13
N VAL A 200 5.91 10.87 2.66
CA VAL A 200 4.57 10.37 3.04
C VAL A 200 3.91 11.24 4.11
N LEU A 201 4.68 11.79 5.04
CA LEU A 201 4.17 12.70 6.07
C LEU A 201 3.90 14.11 5.51
N ARG A 202 4.76 14.66 4.66
CA ARG A 202 4.48 15.94 3.96
C ARG A 202 3.23 15.85 3.07
N ALA A 203 3.04 14.74 2.36
CA ALA A 203 1.83 14.47 1.58
C ALA A 203 0.53 14.50 2.40
N LYS A 204 0.61 14.32 3.73
CA LYS A 204 -0.53 14.36 4.66
C LYS A 204 -0.79 15.73 5.28
N THR A 205 0.20 16.64 5.28
CA THR A 205 0.07 17.97 5.87
C THR A 205 -0.24 19.05 4.85
N VAL A 206 0.44 19.05 3.70
CA VAL A 206 0.40 20.17 2.74
C VAL A 206 -0.93 20.23 1.99
N ALA A 207 -1.44 19.10 1.52
CA ALA A 207 -2.36 19.08 0.39
C ALA A 207 -3.87 19.03 0.72
N ARG A 208 -4.33 19.46 1.92
CA ARG A 208 -5.73 19.24 2.38
C ARG A 208 -6.32 20.34 3.27
N PHE A 209 -7.63 20.56 3.10
CA PHE A 209 -8.50 21.46 3.90
C PHE A 209 -8.37 21.32 5.42
N GLN A 210 -8.10 20.09 5.89
CA GLN A 210 -7.78 19.82 7.27
C GLN A 210 -6.49 19.02 7.31
N ALA A 211 -5.37 19.71 7.55
CA ALA A 211 -4.10 19.06 7.84
C ALA A 211 -4.29 18.10 9.02
N TYR A 212 -3.79 16.88 8.89
CA TYR A 212 -3.70 15.98 10.04
C TYR A 212 -2.86 16.66 11.13
N SER A 213 -3.28 16.56 12.39
CA SER A 213 -2.38 16.92 13.49
C SER A 213 -1.27 15.87 13.58
N VAL A 214 -0.22 16.05 12.79
CA VAL A 214 1.02 15.24 12.82
C VAL A 214 1.82 15.61 14.08
N SER A 215 1.21 15.29 15.22
CA SER A 215 1.89 15.21 16.50
C SER A 215 2.99 14.15 16.40
N ALA A 216 4.10 14.36 17.11
CA ALA A 216 5.16 13.35 17.25
C ALA A 216 4.70 12.06 17.98
N ARG A 217 3.41 11.93 18.30
CA ARG A 217 2.75 10.76 18.87
C ARG A 217 1.76 10.07 17.91
N THR A 218 1.56 10.59 16.70
CA THR A 218 0.64 10.01 15.72
C THR A 218 1.29 8.80 15.07
N GLU A 219 0.89 7.59 15.49
CA GLU A 219 1.37 6.34 14.90
C GLU A 219 0.68 6.06 13.56
N TRP A 220 1.47 5.70 12.55
CA TRP A 220 1.01 5.42 11.18
C TRP A 220 1.10 3.93 10.86
N MET A 221 0.07 3.40 10.19
CA MET A 221 -0.05 2.01 9.78
C MET A 221 -0.05 1.88 8.25
N VAL A 222 0.58 0.82 7.77
CA VAL A 222 0.59 0.40 6.37
C VAL A 222 -0.66 -0.46 6.11
N ASP A 223 -1.59 0.02 5.27
CA ASP A 223 -2.63 -0.83 4.69
C ASP A 223 -2.00 -1.77 3.64
N LYS A 224 -2.69 -2.87 3.35
CA LYS A 224 -2.29 -3.87 2.35
C LYS A 224 -1.96 -3.22 1.00
N GLY A 225 -0.99 -3.81 0.30
CA GLY A 225 -0.58 -3.38 -1.03
C GLY A 225 -1.53 -3.86 -2.15
N PRO A 226 -1.07 -3.78 -3.42
CA PRO A 226 0.26 -3.31 -3.84
C PRO A 226 0.41 -1.80 -3.70
N ASP A 227 -0.70 -1.08 -3.86
CA ASP A 227 -0.80 0.37 -3.71
C ASP A 227 -1.01 0.75 -2.24
N HIS A 228 0.09 1.05 -1.55
CA HIS A 228 0.08 1.21 -0.10
C HIS A 228 -0.56 2.52 0.35
N LYS A 229 -1.65 2.37 1.09
CA LYS A 229 -2.30 3.48 1.82
C LYS A 229 -1.78 3.52 3.24
N ILE A 230 -1.18 4.64 3.61
CA ILE A 230 -0.72 4.89 4.97
C ILE A 230 -1.86 5.58 5.72
N GLU A 231 -2.31 5.00 6.83
CA GLU A 231 -3.46 5.47 7.62
C GLU A 231 -3.08 5.68 9.08
N GLU A 232 -3.81 6.54 9.80
CA GLU A 232 -3.61 6.69 11.23
C GLU A 232 -3.98 5.38 11.94
N LYS A 233 -3.17 4.94 12.91
CA LYS A 233 -3.34 3.65 13.59
C LYS A 233 -4.75 3.41 14.13
N GLN A 234 -5.40 4.43 14.70
CA GLN A 234 -6.75 4.28 15.22
C GLN A 234 -7.79 4.02 14.11
N SER A 235 -7.73 4.76 12.99
CA SER A 235 -8.59 4.54 11.83
C SER A 235 -8.32 3.19 11.15
N TRP A 236 -7.04 2.79 11.05
CA TRP A 236 -6.65 1.48 10.53
C TRP A 236 -7.22 0.34 11.40
N ILE A 237 -7.13 0.47 12.73
CA ILE A 237 -7.69 -0.51 13.69
C ILE A 237 -9.22 -0.61 13.56
N GLU A 238 -9.93 0.52 13.44
CA GLU A 238 -11.38 0.52 13.28
C GLU A 238 -11.82 -0.14 11.96
N LYS A 239 -11.10 0.15 10.87
CA LYS A 239 -11.29 -0.43 9.54
C LYS A 239 -10.96 -1.93 9.47
N HIS A 240 -9.98 -2.39 10.24
CA HIS A 240 -9.48 -3.77 10.20
C HIS A 240 -10.03 -4.69 11.29
N ARG A 241 -10.57 -4.16 12.39
CA ARG A 241 -11.28 -4.96 13.40
C ARG A 241 -12.52 -5.62 12.78
N SER A 242 -12.85 -6.82 13.22
CA SER A 242 -14.18 -7.39 12.93
C SER A 242 -15.25 -6.54 13.62
N GLY A 243 -15.99 -5.74 12.84
CA GLY A 243 -17.13 -4.99 13.34
C GLY A 243 -18.10 -5.89 14.12
N PRO A 244 -18.80 -5.34 15.13
CA PRO A 244 -19.60 -6.13 16.06
C PRO A 244 -20.54 -7.06 15.30
N PRO A 245 -20.67 -8.34 15.71
CA PRO A 245 -21.43 -9.33 14.96
C PRO A 245 -22.84 -8.79 14.75
N ARG A 246 -23.22 -8.55 13.48
CA ARG A 246 -24.50 -7.91 13.12
C ARG A 246 -25.62 -8.58 13.91
N MET A 247 -26.19 -7.83 14.86
CA MET A 247 -27.31 -8.33 15.65
C MET A 247 -28.47 -8.60 14.69
N ILE A 248 -28.62 -9.86 14.30
CA ILE A 248 -29.72 -10.33 13.47
C ILE A 248 -30.99 -9.97 14.24
N PRO A 249 -31.87 -9.09 13.72
CA PRO A 249 -33.08 -8.70 14.42
C PRO A 249 -33.87 -9.96 14.79
N GLY A 250 -34.51 -9.98 15.96
CA GLY A 250 -35.21 -11.18 16.46
C GLY A 250 -36.24 -11.73 15.46
N SER A 251 -36.85 -10.84 14.67
CA SER A 251 -37.69 -11.17 13.51
C SER A 251 -36.96 -11.97 12.43
N THR A 252 -35.78 -11.52 11.99
CA THR A 252 -34.95 -12.21 10.99
C THR A 252 -34.43 -13.56 11.50
N ALA A 253 -34.05 -13.63 12.79
CA ALA A 253 -33.63 -14.90 13.42
C ALA A 253 -34.80 -15.91 13.48
N ALA A 254 -36.00 -15.45 13.85
CA ALA A 254 -37.21 -16.27 13.84
C ALA A 254 -37.58 -16.75 12.42
N ILE A 255 -37.45 -15.91 11.40
CA ILE A 255 -37.67 -16.28 9.99
C ILE A 255 -36.69 -17.38 9.55
N LEU A 256 -35.39 -17.23 9.81
CA LEU A 256 -34.38 -18.23 9.45
C LEU A 256 -34.60 -19.58 10.15
N ASN A 257 -34.99 -19.56 11.43
CA ASN A 257 -35.33 -20.78 12.16
C ASN A 257 -36.61 -21.45 11.62
N ARG A 258 -37.62 -20.66 11.21
CA ARG A 258 -38.85 -21.17 10.59
C ARG A 258 -38.59 -21.79 9.21
N ILE A 259 -37.67 -21.21 8.43
CA ILE A 259 -37.22 -21.77 7.15
C ILE A 259 -36.47 -23.09 7.37
N ARG A 260 -35.58 -23.19 8.38
CA ARG A 260 -34.90 -24.46 8.74
C ARG A 260 -35.89 -25.53 9.19
N ALA A 261 -36.85 -25.20 10.05
CA ALA A 261 -37.86 -26.14 10.53
C ALA A 261 -38.73 -26.71 9.39
N ASN A 262 -39.06 -25.88 8.38
CA ASN A 262 -39.81 -26.32 7.20
C ASN A 262 -38.98 -27.11 6.17
N ARG A 263 -37.65 -27.17 6.32
CA ARG A 263 -36.74 -27.89 5.41
C ARG A 263 -36.35 -29.29 5.91
N ASN A 264 -36.76 -29.63 7.13
CA ASN A 264 -36.53 -30.92 7.80
C ASN A 264 -37.87 -31.65 8.04
N ARG A 265 -38.79 -31.56 7.08
CA ARG A 265 -40.11 -32.21 7.04
C ARG A 265 -40.38 -32.74 5.64
#